data_AF-A0A2P6MV33-F1
#
_entry.id   AF-A0A2P6MV33-F1
#
_cell.length_a   1.000
_cell.length_b   1.000
_cell.length_c   1.000
_cell.angle_alpha   90.00
_cell.angle_beta   90.00
_cell.angle_gamma   90.00
#
_symmetry.space_group_name_H-M   'P 1'
#
loop_
_entity.id
_entity.type
_entity.pdbx_description
1 polymer ?
#
loop_
_entity_poly.entity_id
_entity_poly.type
_entity_poly.pdbx_seq_one_letter_code
_entity_poly.pdbx_strand_id
1 'polypeptide(L)'
;MKHGTKHSTNGKTQGTESLPPIVLVPGVQGTQLYTKEGKKIWASTRQVLNLESTRLDLPLEWDTVDDDPEDPYQHRQFRQKSDGIVAGDILMHVARVPIYKRFIKRCKKEGRKFYPFLYDWRRDLNEAAHNLILLLKRVYSECGRPAQVVGHSNGGLIVYAALNDPENTYLFDSTLFVGTPFSPMIDFLEFMHVGVPT
;
A
#
# COMPACT_ATOMS: atom_id res chain seq x y z
N MET A 1 42.35 -35.39 -42.57
CA MET A 1 41.04 -36.05 -42.34
C MET A 1 40.39 -35.41 -41.13
N LYS A 2 39.16 -34.93 -41.29
CA LYS A 2 38.40 -34.14 -40.31
C LYS A 2 37.72 -35.09 -39.32
N HIS A 3 38.04 -35.01 -38.03
CA HIS A 3 37.18 -35.57 -36.97
C HIS A 3 36.48 -34.42 -36.25
N GLY A 4 35.24 -34.17 -36.68
CA GLY A 4 34.32 -33.27 -35.99
C GLY A 4 33.53 -34.03 -34.94
N THR A 5 33.82 -33.79 -33.68
CA THR A 5 32.98 -34.21 -32.56
C THR A 5 31.95 -33.12 -32.33
N LYS A 6 30.71 -33.33 -32.81
CA LYS A 6 29.57 -32.46 -32.50
C LYS A 6 29.14 -32.72 -31.06
N HIS A 7 29.57 -31.86 -30.14
CA HIS A 7 28.91 -31.76 -28.85
C HIS A 7 27.53 -31.12 -29.06
N SER A 8 26.49 -31.94 -28.90
CA SER A 8 25.11 -31.50 -28.82
C SER A 8 24.94 -30.70 -27.53
N THR A 9 24.90 -29.37 -27.63
CA THR A 9 24.47 -28.51 -26.54
C THR A 9 22.95 -28.56 -26.48
N ASN A 10 22.42 -29.41 -25.59
CA ASN A 10 21.04 -29.34 -25.16
C ASN A 10 20.78 -27.95 -24.58
N GLY A 11 20.19 -27.07 -25.38
CA GLY A 11 19.62 -25.82 -24.93
C GLY A 11 18.49 -26.13 -23.97
N LYS A 12 18.79 -26.14 -22.67
CA LYS A 12 17.77 -25.88 -21.65
C LYS A 12 17.31 -24.44 -21.90
N THR A 13 16.15 -24.29 -22.52
CA THR A 13 15.32 -23.09 -22.41
C THR A 13 15.11 -22.88 -20.92
N GLN A 14 15.91 -22.02 -20.30
CA GLN A 14 15.58 -21.44 -19.01
C GLN A 14 14.26 -20.72 -19.22
N GLY A 15 13.16 -21.32 -18.74
CA GLY A 15 11.90 -20.60 -18.62
C GLY A 15 12.21 -19.33 -17.85
N THR A 16 11.95 -18.17 -18.45
CA THR A 16 12.14 -16.88 -17.78
C THR A 16 11.35 -16.92 -16.49
N GLU A 17 12.05 -17.02 -15.36
CA GLU A 17 11.42 -17.09 -14.06
C GLU A 17 10.54 -15.84 -13.90
N SER A 18 9.24 -16.02 -13.72
CA SER A 18 8.29 -14.91 -13.70
C SER A 18 8.64 -13.99 -12.53
N LEU A 19 8.88 -12.70 -12.81
CA LEU A 19 9.21 -11.71 -11.80
C LEU A 19 8.17 -11.70 -10.67
N PRO A 20 8.57 -11.49 -9.40
CA PRO A 20 7.63 -11.42 -8.29
C PRO A 20 6.55 -10.33 -8.52
N PRO A 21 5.32 -10.52 -8.01
CA PRO A 21 4.32 -9.47 -8.03
C PRO A 21 4.79 -8.26 -7.20
N ILE A 22 4.32 -7.06 -7.54
CA ILE A 22 4.55 -5.85 -6.76
C ILE A 22 3.28 -5.46 -6.03
N VAL A 23 3.40 -5.19 -4.74
CA VAL A 23 2.40 -4.45 -3.97
C VAL A 23 2.92 -3.04 -3.70
N LEU A 24 2.17 -2.01 -4.09
CA LEU A 24 2.49 -0.62 -3.78
C LEU A 24 1.59 -0.11 -2.65
N VAL A 25 2.20 0.30 -1.54
CA VAL A 25 1.54 0.91 -0.39
C VAL A 25 1.76 2.43 -0.43
N PRO A 26 0.75 3.20 -0.85
CA PRO A 26 0.90 4.64 -1.02
C PRO A 26 0.97 5.37 0.34
N GLY A 27 1.55 6.57 0.32
CA GLY A 27 1.60 7.45 1.47
C GLY A 27 0.24 8.01 1.87
N VAL A 28 0.23 8.82 2.93
CA VAL A 28 -0.97 9.54 3.38
C VAL A 28 -1.57 10.32 2.21
N GLN A 29 -2.90 10.34 2.11
CA GLN A 29 -3.64 10.95 1.01
C GLN A 29 -3.42 10.34 -0.38
N GLY A 30 -2.69 9.22 -0.50
CA GLY A 30 -2.31 8.63 -1.78
C GLY A 30 -3.40 7.81 -2.50
N THR A 31 -4.56 7.63 -1.88
CA THR A 31 -5.75 6.93 -2.42
C THR A 31 -6.92 7.90 -2.44
N GLN A 32 -7.85 7.72 -3.39
CA GLN A 32 -9.12 8.45 -3.41
C GLN A 32 -10.02 7.98 -2.26
N LEU A 33 -10.94 8.83 -1.80
CA LEU A 33 -11.95 8.48 -0.82
C LEU A 33 -13.35 8.78 -1.36
N TYR A 34 -14.29 7.90 -1.04
CA TYR A 34 -15.68 7.94 -1.47
C TYR A 34 -16.62 7.69 -0.30
N THR A 35 -17.81 8.30 -0.33
CA THR A 35 -18.90 7.90 0.57
C THR A 35 -19.44 6.52 0.17
N LYS A 36 -20.24 5.88 1.04
CA LYS A 36 -20.92 4.60 0.72
C LYS A 36 -21.78 4.68 -0.54
N GLU A 37 -22.33 5.85 -0.83
CA GLU A 37 -23.16 6.14 -2.00
C GLU A 37 -22.33 6.37 -3.28
N GLY A 38 -21.00 6.26 -3.21
CA GLY A 38 -20.10 6.42 -4.35
C GLY A 38 -19.78 7.87 -4.70
N LYS A 39 -20.07 8.83 -3.80
CA LYS A 39 -19.67 10.23 -4.01
C LYS A 39 -18.19 10.40 -3.65
N LYS A 40 -17.37 10.86 -4.60
CA LYS A 40 -15.96 11.19 -4.36
C LYS A 40 -15.83 12.39 -3.43
N ILE A 41 -15.09 12.23 -2.34
CA ILE A 41 -14.79 13.28 -1.36
C ILE A 41 -13.30 13.62 -1.30
N TRP A 42 -12.44 12.75 -1.85
CA TRP A 42 -11.02 12.99 -2.06
C TRP A 42 -10.53 12.15 -3.27
N ALA A 43 -9.58 12.56 -4.11
CA ALA A 43 -8.95 13.86 -4.20
C ALA A 43 -9.45 14.59 -5.46
N SER A 44 -10.08 15.75 -5.28
CA SER A 44 -10.35 16.71 -6.35
C SER A 44 -9.08 17.50 -6.67
N THR A 45 -8.95 18.05 -7.88
CA THR A 45 -7.77 18.87 -8.24
C THR A 45 -7.60 20.10 -7.33
N ARG A 46 -8.70 20.69 -6.85
CA ARG A 46 -8.66 21.85 -5.95
C ARG A 46 -8.17 21.46 -4.56
N GLN A 47 -8.62 20.33 -4.04
CA GLN A 47 -8.16 19.78 -2.76
C GLN A 47 -6.66 19.47 -2.80
N VAL A 48 -6.17 18.83 -3.86
CA VAL A 48 -4.75 18.50 -3.98
C VAL A 48 -3.85 19.74 -4.16
N LEU A 49 -4.39 20.85 -4.66
CA LEU A 49 -3.69 22.13 -4.78
C LEU A 49 -3.81 22.99 -3.51
N ASN A 50 -4.40 22.47 -2.42
CA ASN A 50 -4.73 23.21 -1.20
C ASN A 50 -5.58 24.47 -1.47
N LEU A 51 -6.39 24.45 -2.53
CA LEU A 51 -7.32 25.54 -2.89
C LEU A 51 -8.73 25.31 -2.34
N GLU A 52 -8.98 24.14 -1.78
CA GLU A 52 -10.24 23.74 -1.17
C GLU A 52 -9.93 22.77 -0.03
N SER A 53 -10.30 23.13 1.20
CA SER A 53 -10.21 22.21 2.34
C SER A 53 -11.59 21.64 2.62
N THR A 54 -11.70 20.32 2.60
CA THR A 54 -12.91 19.61 3.04
C THR A 54 -12.60 19.01 4.39
N ARG A 55 -13.46 19.20 5.38
CA ARG A 55 -13.30 18.51 6.65
C ARG A 55 -13.50 17.02 6.43
N LEU A 56 -12.44 16.24 6.65
CA LEU A 56 -12.44 14.79 6.52
C LEU A 56 -12.27 14.11 7.88
N ASP A 57 -12.68 14.79 8.96
CA ASP A 57 -12.55 14.31 10.33
C ASP A 57 -13.17 12.92 10.49
N LEU A 58 -12.44 12.02 11.15
CA LEU A 58 -12.98 10.73 11.57
C LEU A 58 -13.77 10.87 12.87
N PRO A 59 -14.75 9.99 13.12
CA PRO A 59 -15.37 9.87 14.43
C PRO A 59 -14.30 9.68 15.51
N LEU A 60 -14.46 10.39 16.63
CA LEU A 60 -13.57 10.25 17.80
C LEU A 60 -13.95 9.07 18.70
N GLU A 61 -15.03 8.35 18.35
CA GLU A 61 -15.52 7.17 19.06
C GLU A 61 -14.66 5.94 18.73
N TRP A 62 -14.41 5.12 19.75
CA TRP A 62 -13.65 3.87 19.65
C TRP A 62 -14.46 2.74 20.29
N ASP A 63 -14.51 1.61 19.61
CA ASP A 63 -15.15 0.38 20.09
C ASP A 63 -14.07 -0.57 20.61
N THR A 64 -14.32 -1.24 21.75
CA THR A 64 -13.52 -2.40 22.17
C THR A 64 -13.80 -3.57 21.24
N VAL A 65 -12.75 -4.29 20.85
CA VAL A 65 -12.88 -5.45 19.97
C VAL A 65 -12.41 -6.69 20.73
N ASP A 66 -13.33 -7.29 21.49
CA ASP A 66 -12.99 -8.44 22.34
C ASP A 66 -12.86 -9.76 21.54
N ASP A 67 -13.30 -9.79 20.27
CA ASP A 67 -13.14 -10.93 19.35
C ASP A 67 -13.25 -10.46 17.89
N ASP A 68 -12.14 -9.96 17.32
CA ASP A 68 -12.09 -9.58 15.91
C ASP A 68 -11.78 -10.80 15.04
N PRO A 69 -12.72 -11.33 14.24
CA PRO A 69 -12.43 -12.49 13.38
C PRO A 69 -11.35 -12.17 12.33
N GLU A 70 -11.18 -10.88 12.01
CA GLU A 70 -10.12 -10.43 11.11
C GLU A 70 -8.79 -10.25 11.86
N ASP A 71 -8.78 -9.95 13.16
CA ASP A 71 -7.55 -9.86 13.97
C ASP A 71 -7.50 -10.97 15.05
N PRO A 72 -7.30 -12.23 14.63
CA PRO A 72 -7.40 -13.39 15.53
C PRO A 72 -6.30 -13.44 16.60
N TYR A 73 -5.26 -12.61 16.47
CA TYR A 73 -4.18 -12.49 17.43
C TYR A 73 -4.32 -11.26 18.34
N GLN A 74 -5.45 -10.55 18.24
CA GLN A 74 -5.80 -9.42 19.10
C GLN A 74 -4.73 -8.32 19.10
N HIS A 75 -4.15 -8.02 17.94
CA HIS A 75 -3.24 -6.89 17.79
C HIS A 75 -3.93 -5.54 18.05
N ARG A 76 -5.27 -5.49 18.01
CA ARG A 76 -6.10 -4.31 18.22
C ARG A 76 -7.03 -4.48 19.43
N GLN A 77 -6.77 -3.72 20.49
CA GLN A 77 -7.69 -3.60 21.63
C GLN A 77 -8.88 -2.68 21.33
N PHE A 78 -8.66 -1.67 20.49
CA PHE A 78 -9.64 -0.67 20.12
C PHE A 78 -9.71 -0.53 18.61
N ARG A 79 -10.91 -0.30 18.10
CA ARG A 79 -11.15 0.04 16.70
C ARG A 79 -11.86 1.37 16.63
N GLN A 80 -11.30 2.31 15.87
CA GLN A 80 -11.96 3.59 15.63
C GLN A 80 -13.26 3.34 14.86
N LYS A 81 -14.35 3.97 15.29
CA LYS A 81 -15.62 3.83 14.59
C LYS A 81 -15.48 4.28 13.12
N SER A 82 -16.13 3.56 12.22
CA SER A 82 -16.16 3.91 10.80
C SER A 82 -17.27 4.89 10.49
N ASP A 83 -16.95 5.96 9.77
CA ASP A 83 -17.92 6.86 9.14
C ASP A 83 -18.45 6.30 7.81
N GLY A 84 -17.98 5.12 7.40
CA GLY A 84 -18.42 4.45 6.20
C GLY A 84 -17.71 4.86 4.92
N ILE A 85 -16.73 5.75 4.98
CA ILE A 85 -15.94 6.12 3.81
C ILE A 85 -15.07 4.95 3.36
N VAL A 86 -14.91 4.83 2.04
CA VAL A 86 -14.17 3.75 1.40
C VAL A 86 -13.07 4.29 0.49
N ALA A 87 -11.99 3.54 0.39
CA ALA A 87 -10.90 3.84 -0.52
C ALA A 87 -11.29 3.54 -1.98
N GLY A 88 -11.00 4.47 -2.87
CA GLY A 88 -11.05 4.28 -4.32
C GLY A 88 -9.66 4.06 -4.91
N ASP A 89 -9.43 4.54 -6.13
CA ASP A 89 -8.18 4.30 -6.83
C ASP A 89 -6.96 5.04 -6.23
N ILE A 90 -5.77 4.52 -6.53
CA ILE A 90 -4.51 5.20 -6.24
C ILE A 90 -4.37 6.49 -7.04
N LEU A 91 -3.85 7.55 -6.41
CA LEU A 91 -3.62 8.83 -7.08
C LEU A 91 -2.44 8.78 -8.05
N MET A 92 -2.72 8.53 -9.32
CA MET A 92 -1.71 8.55 -10.39
C MET A 92 -0.91 9.87 -10.45
N HIS A 93 -1.55 10.96 -10.01
CA HIS A 93 -1.02 12.31 -9.96
C HIS A 93 -1.40 12.96 -8.63
N VAL A 94 -0.47 13.72 -8.06
CA VAL A 94 -0.76 14.71 -7.01
C VAL A 94 -0.44 16.07 -7.61
N ALA A 95 -1.46 16.91 -7.79
CA ALA A 95 -1.40 18.14 -8.55
C ALA A 95 -0.89 17.88 -9.98
N ARG A 96 0.23 18.52 -10.36
CA ARG A 96 0.90 18.29 -11.65
C ARG A 96 1.99 17.22 -11.59
N VAL A 97 2.28 16.67 -10.40
CA VAL A 97 3.38 15.74 -10.18
C VAL A 97 2.89 14.30 -10.36
N PRO A 98 3.45 13.52 -11.31
CA PRO A 98 3.06 12.14 -11.54
C PRO A 98 3.69 11.20 -10.49
N ILE A 99 3.23 11.27 -9.23
CA ILE A 99 3.83 10.56 -8.09
C ILE A 99 3.92 9.05 -8.35
N TYR A 100 2.79 8.37 -8.57
CA TYR A 100 2.81 6.91 -8.80
C TYR A 100 2.77 6.52 -10.28
N LYS A 101 2.35 7.41 -11.18
CA LYS A 101 2.16 7.07 -12.61
C LYS A 101 3.42 6.54 -13.29
N ARG A 102 4.58 7.16 -13.05
CA ARG A 102 5.84 6.73 -13.70
C ARG A 102 6.27 5.35 -13.23
N PHE A 103 6.16 5.11 -11.93
CA PHE A 103 6.46 3.82 -11.32
C PHE A 103 5.52 2.72 -11.83
N ILE A 104 4.20 2.93 -11.76
CA ILE A 104 3.20 1.97 -12.22
C ILE A 104 3.39 1.64 -13.71
N LYS A 105 3.65 2.65 -14.55
CA LYS A 105 3.93 2.42 -15.98
C LYS A 105 5.17 1.55 -16.19
N ARG A 106 6.23 1.75 -15.40
CA ARG A 106 7.44 0.93 -15.46
C ARG A 106 7.15 -0.52 -15.07
N CYS A 107 6.45 -0.75 -13.95
CA CYS A 107 6.08 -2.09 -13.49
C CYS A 107 5.25 -2.85 -14.55
N LYS A 108 4.26 -2.17 -15.14
CA LYS A 108 3.45 -2.74 -16.22
C LYS A 108 4.27 -3.05 -17.47
N LYS A 109 5.21 -2.18 -17.85
CA LYS A 109 6.10 -2.39 -19.00
C LYS A 109 7.01 -3.62 -18.80
N GLU A 110 7.40 -3.91 -17.58
CA GLU A 110 8.20 -5.09 -17.21
C GLU A 110 7.36 -6.37 -17.09
N GLY A 111 6.07 -6.32 -17.40
CA GLY A 111 5.18 -7.49 -17.34
C GLY A 111 4.91 -7.99 -15.91
N ARG A 112 5.19 -7.18 -14.89
CA ARG A 112 4.99 -7.56 -13.49
C ARG A 112 3.52 -7.42 -13.12
N LYS A 113 2.96 -8.43 -12.45
CA LYS A 113 1.67 -8.30 -11.76
C LYS A 113 1.79 -7.18 -10.72
N PHE A 114 0.84 -6.26 -10.73
CA PHE A 114 0.89 -5.04 -9.93
C PHE A 114 -0.40 -4.87 -9.15
N TYR A 115 -0.28 -4.67 -7.84
CA TYR A 115 -1.39 -4.55 -6.90
C TYR A 115 -1.22 -3.27 -6.09
N PRO A 116 -2.06 -2.24 -6.28
CA PRO A 116 -2.09 -1.11 -5.37
C PRO A 116 -2.79 -1.51 -4.07
N PHE A 117 -2.22 -1.14 -2.92
CA PHE A 117 -2.91 -1.22 -1.64
C PHE A 117 -3.76 0.04 -1.45
N LEU A 118 -5.09 -0.15 -1.47
CA LEU A 118 -6.07 0.91 -1.37
C LEU A 118 -6.63 0.93 0.05
N TYR A 119 -6.49 2.04 0.76
CA TYR A 119 -6.91 2.18 2.16
C TYR A 119 -7.42 3.59 2.44
N ASP A 120 -8.23 3.73 3.48
CA ASP A 120 -8.61 5.03 4.01
C ASP A 120 -7.45 5.56 4.87
N TRP A 121 -6.69 6.50 4.30
CA TRP A 121 -5.48 7.06 4.90
C TRP A 121 -5.70 7.88 6.15
N ARG A 122 -6.97 8.13 6.52
CA ARG A 122 -7.34 8.82 7.76
C ARG A 122 -7.30 7.87 8.96
N ARG A 123 -7.50 6.57 8.72
CA ARG A 123 -7.70 5.55 9.76
C ARG A 123 -6.38 5.08 10.36
N ASP A 124 -6.51 4.36 11.46
CA ASP A 124 -5.39 3.79 12.21
C ASP A 124 -4.46 2.93 11.33
N LEU A 125 -3.15 3.05 11.53
CA LEU A 125 -2.17 2.35 10.70
C LEU A 125 -2.08 0.85 11.01
N ASN A 126 -2.47 0.40 12.21
CA ASN A 126 -2.54 -1.04 12.51
C ASN A 126 -3.72 -1.68 11.77
N GLU A 127 -4.84 -0.97 11.64
CA GLU A 127 -5.94 -1.40 10.76
C GLU A 127 -5.46 -1.52 9.31
N ALA A 128 -4.71 -0.54 8.81
CA ALA A 128 -4.16 -0.59 7.46
C ALA A 128 -3.13 -1.72 7.30
N ALA A 129 -2.28 -1.98 8.30
CA ALA A 129 -1.28 -3.06 8.27
C ALA A 129 -1.94 -4.43 8.23
N HIS A 130 -2.99 -4.60 9.03
CA HIS A 130 -3.83 -5.78 9.01
C HIS A 130 -4.45 -6.02 7.62
N ASN A 131 -5.07 -4.99 7.03
CA ASN A 131 -5.65 -5.08 5.69
C ASN A 131 -4.59 -5.35 4.60
N LEU A 132 -3.37 -4.86 4.78
CA LEU A 132 -2.25 -5.14 3.87
C LEU A 132 -1.87 -6.62 3.92
N ILE A 133 -1.86 -7.24 5.10
CA ILE A 133 -1.62 -8.68 5.26
C ILE A 133 -2.67 -9.49 4.50
N LEU A 134 -3.96 -9.11 4.59
CA LEU A 134 -5.03 -9.76 3.84
C LEU A 134 -4.81 -9.66 2.32
N LEU A 135 -4.42 -8.48 1.83
CA LEU A 135 -4.05 -8.31 0.42
C LEU A 135 -2.86 -9.20 0.05
N LEU A 136 -1.82 -9.27 0.87
CA LEU A 136 -0.63 -10.08 0.60
C LEU A 136 -0.95 -11.57 0.57
N LYS A 137 -1.79 -12.07 1.49
CA LYS A 137 -2.30 -13.46 1.47
C LYS A 137 -3.02 -13.76 0.15
N ARG A 138 -3.88 -12.83 -0.29
CA ARG A 138 -4.55 -12.94 -1.61
C ARG A 138 -3.54 -12.96 -2.75
N VAL A 139 -2.58 -12.02 -2.79
CA VAL A 139 -1.56 -11.96 -3.84
C VAL A 139 -0.72 -13.24 -3.88
N TYR A 140 -0.34 -13.75 -2.71
CA TYR A 140 0.38 -15.02 -2.58
C TYR A 140 -0.44 -16.18 -3.16
N SER A 141 -1.72 -16.28 -2.84
CA SER A 141 -2.60 -17.31 -3.38
C SER A 141 -2.79 -17.23 -4.90
N GLU A 142 -2.87 -16.01 -5.45
CA GLU A 142 -3.06 -15.78 -6.90
C GLU A 142 -1.77 -15.96 -7.71
N CYS A 143 -0.61 -15.77 -7.08
CA CYS A 143 0.69 -15.77 -7.76
C CYS A 143 1.56 -16.98 -7.43
N GLY A 144 1.23 -17.73 -6.38
CA GLY A 144 2.02 -18.87 -5.90
C GLY A 144 3.39 -18.47 -5.34
N ARG A 145 3.62 -17.18 -5.04
CA ARG A 145 4.90 -16.66 -4.56
C ARG A 145 4.72 -15.36 -3.76
N PRO A 146 5.67 -15.02 -2.86
CA PRO A 146 5.61 -13.78 -2.10
C PRO A 146 5.80 -12.54 -2.99
N ALA A 147 5.38 -11.38 -2.48
CA ALA A 147 5.37 -10.13 -3.21
C ALA A 147 6.55 -9.22 -2.84
N GLN A 148 7.01 -8.44 -3.80
CA GLN A 148 7.86 -7.28 -3.51
C GLN A 148 6.97 -6.12 -3.08
N VAL A 149 7.21 -5.60 -1.88
CA VAL A 149 6.35 -4.57 -1.28
C VAL A 149 7.07 -3.24 -1.27
N VAL A 150 6.42 -2.21 -1.83
CA VAL A 150 6.97 -0.85 -1.90
C VAL A 150 6.14 0.06 -0.99
N GLY A 151 6.72 0.50 0.11
CA GLY A 151 6.12 1.44 1.04
C GLY A 151 6.60 2.87 0.78
N HIS A 152 5.68 3.76 0.40
CA HIS A 152 6.00 5.18 0.19
C HIS A 152 5.52 6.04 1.35
N SER A 153 6.37 6.92 1.87
CA SER A 153 6.04 7.85 2.96
C SER A 153 5.38 7.10 4.13
N ASN A 154 4.21 7.55 4.61
CA ASN A 154 3.43 6.90 5.67
C ASN A 154 3.06 5.43 5.35
N GLY A 155 2.93 5.09 4.06
CA GLY A 155 2.70 3.71 3.61
C GLY A 155 3.86 2.77 3.98
N GLY A 156 5.07 3.30 4.14
CA GLY A 156 6.19 2.51 4.65
C GLY A 156 6.04 2.12 6.12
N LEU A 157 5.36 2.92 6.94
CA LEU A 157 5.06 2.55 8.33
C LEU A 157 4.04 1.42 8.41
N ILE A 158 3.05 1.41 7.51
CA ILE A 158 2.09 0.30 7.35
C ILE A 158 2.83 -0.99 6.99
N VAL A 159 3.74 -0.92 6.01
CA VAL A 159 4.57 -2.07 5.60
C VAL A 159 5.46 -2.52 6.75
N TYR A 160 6.06 -1.59 7.48
CA TYR A 160 6.91 -1.89 8.62
C TYR A 160 6.14 -2.61 9.73
N ALA A 161 4.94 -2.15 10.08
CA ALA A 161 4.07 -2.81 11.05
C ALA A 161 3.70 -4.23 10.59
N ALA A 162 3.29 -4.40 9.33
CA ALA A 162 2.94 -5.72 8.78
C ALA A 162 4.13 -6.70 8.72
N LEU A 163 5.35 -6.20 8.45
CA LEU A 163 6.56 -7.01 8.39
C LEU A 163 7.03 -7.47 9.79
N ASN A 164 6.69 -6.72 10.84
CA ASN A 164 7.06 -7.07 12.22
C ASN A 164 6.23 -8.21 12.81
N ASP A 165 5.17 -8.65 12.12
CA ASP A 165 4.43 -9.86 12.47
C ASP A 165 5.17 -11.09 11.91
N PRO A 166 5.83 -11.90 12.76
CA PRO A 166 6.63 -13.04 12.32
C PRO A 166 5.82 -14.06 11.51
N GLU A 167 4.52 -14.20 11.81
CA GLU A 167 3.65 -15.17 11.15
C GLU A 167 3.38 -14.83 9.69
N ASN A 168 3.52 -13.56 9.30
CA ASN A 168 3.20 -13.08 7.96
C ASN A 168 4.46 -12.73 7.12
N THR A 169 5.66 -12.86 7.70
CA THR A 169 6.94 -12.56 7.01
C THR A 169 7.14 -13.35 5.71
N TYR A 170 6.60 -14.58 5.63
CA TYR A 170 6.68 -15.42 4.43
C TYR A 170 5.98 -14.84 3.19
N LEU A 171 5.14 -13.80 3.37
CA LEU A 171 4.42 -13.13 2.29
C LEU A 171 5.29 -12.10 1.54
N PHE A 172 6.47 -11.76 2.07
CA PHE A 172 7.36 -10.73 1.55
C PHE A 172 8.57 -11.36 0.84
N ASP A 173 8.72 -11.05 -0.46
CA ASP A 173 9.90 -11.41 -1.25
C ASP A 173 11.05 -10.43 -0.92
N SER A 174 10.71 -9.14 -0.89
CA SER A 174 11.56 -8.05 -0.43
C SER A 174 10.71 -6.79 -0.19
N THR A 175 11.29 -5.83 0.54
CA THR A 175 10.62 -4.55 0.84
C THR A 175 11.49 -3.37 0.41
N LEU A 176 10.89 -2.37 -0.23
CA LEU A 176 11.50 -1.08 -0.56
C LEU A 176 10.76 0.05 0.16
N PHE A 177 11.47 0.78 1.01
CA PHE A 177 10.97 1.97 1.68
C PHE A 177 11.40 3.24 0.94
N VAL A 178 10.44 4.13 0.66
CA VAL A 178 10.68 5.35 -0.12
C VAL A 178 10.20 6.56 0.69
N GLY A 179 11.14 7.33 1.25
CA GLY A 179 10.84 8.53 2.03
C GLY A 179 9.99 8.25 3.28
N THR A 180 10.13 7.07 3.87
CA THR A 180 9.35 6.63 5.04
C THR A 180 9.83 7.32 6.32
N PRO A 181 8.94 7.99 7.07
CA PRO A 181 9.30 8.68 8.29
C PRO A 181 9.34 7.69 9.48
N PHE A 182 10.40 6.88 9.57
CA PHE A 182 10.60 5.92 10.68
C PHE A 182 10.76 6.59 12.05
N SER A 183 11.06 7.88 12.07
CA SER A 183 11.17 8.70 13.29
C SER A 183 10.20 9.88 13.21
N PRO A 184 9.83 10.48 14.35
CA PRO A 184 8.91 11.61 14.38
C PRO A 184 9.42 12.75 13.48
N MET A 185 8.55 13.24 12.60
CA MET A 185 8.88 14.38 11.76
C MET A 185 8.47 15.67 12.49
N ILE A 186 9.43 16.57 12.71
CA ILE A 186 9.20 17.83 13.46
C ILE A 186 8.08 18.66 12.81
N ASP A 187 8.01 18.68 11.47
CA ASP A 187 7.00 19.43 10.71
C ASP A 187 5.56 18.95 10.99
N PHE A 188 5.36 17.73 11.50
CA PHE A 188 4.03 17.24 11.86
C PHE A 188 3.42 18.02 13.03
N LEU A 189 4.26 18.52 13.96
CA LEU A 189 3.80 19.38 15.05
C LEU A 189 3.27 20.71 14.53
N GLU A 190 3.84 21.26 13.46
CA GLU A 190 3.35 22.49 12.83
C GLU A 190 1.96 22.26 12.21
N PHE A 191 1.76 21.15 11.48
CA PHE A 191 0.45 20.81 10.93
C PHE A 191 -0.62 20.66 12.02
N MET A 192 -0.28 20.02 13.15
CA MET A 192 -1.20 19.92 14.29
C MET A 192 -1.46 21.27 14.97
N HIS A 193 -0.44 22.13 15.08
CA HIS A 193 -0.56 23.44 15.74
C HIS A 193 -1.41 24.42 14.93
N VAL A 194 -1.21 24.48 13.62
CA VAL A 194 -1.91 25.43 12.74
C VAL A 194 -3.35 24.98 12.48
N GLY A 195 -3.66 23.69 12.68
CA GLY A 195 -5.01 23.15 12.53
C GLY A 195 -5.56 23.30 11.11
N VAL A 196 -4.68 23.30 10.10
CA VAL A 196 -5.10 23.38 8.70
C VAL A 196 -5.91 22.12 8.40
N PRO A 197 -7.20 22.24 8.02
CA PRO A 197 -7.96 21.08 7.61
C PRO A 197 -7.34 20.55 6.31
N THR A 198 -6.73 19.37 6.38
CA THR A 198 -6.31 18.59 5.22
C THR A 198 -7.49 17.90 4.56
#